data_AF-A0A258SPK2-F1
#
_entry.id   AF-A0A258SPK2-F1
#
_cell.length_a   1.000
_cell.length_b   1.000
_cell.length_c   1.000
_cell.angle_alpha   90.00
_cell.angle_beta   90.00
_cell.angle_gamma   90.00
#
_symmetry.space_group_name_H-M   'P 1'
#
loop_
_entity.id
_entity.type
_entity.pdbx_description
1 polymer ?
#
loop_
_entity_poly.entity_id
_entity_poly.type
_entity_poly.pdbx_seq_one_letter_code
_entity_poly.pdbx_strand_id
1 'polypeptide(L)' 'MARADALYDLVLVLDHNTRPRVKGRGSAVFIHAARPGFAPTEGCIALTPRELRRLAARLKPGARLIVR' A
#
# COMPACT_ATOMS: atom_id res chain seq x y z
N MET A 1 0.71 -14.68 -12.80
CA MET A 1 2.14 -14.32 -12.64
C MET A 1 2.39 -14.17 -11.15
N ALA A 2 3.23 -15.00 -10.54
CA ALA A 2 3.63 -14.86 -9.14
C ALA A 2 5.08 -14.37 -9.12
N ARG A 3 5.38 -13.37 -8.27
CA ARG A 3 6.76 -12.89 -8.11
C ARG A 3 7.50 -13.84 -7.18
N ALA A 4 8.81 -13.98 -7.40
CA ALA A 4 9.67 -14.76 -6.52
C ALA A 4 9.95 -14.05 -5.18
N ASP A 5 9.67 -12.74 -5.10
CA ASP A 5 9.75 -11.97 -3.86
C ASP A 5 8.38 -11.86 -3.17
N ALA A 6 8.40 -11.77 -1.84
CA ALA A 6 7.21 -11.65 -0.99
C ALA A 6 6.64 -10.22 -0.96
N LEU A 7 7.05 -9.33 -1.87
CA LEU A 7 6.69 -7.89 -1.79
C LEU A 7 5.19 -7.66 -1.98
N TYR A 8 4.51 -8.58 -2.67
CA TYR A 8 3.08 -8.49 -2.98
C TYR A 8 2.27 -9.69 -2.48
N ASP A 9 2.78 -10.43 -1.49
CA ASP A 9 1.98 -11.44 -0.79
C ASP A 9 0.74 -10.83 -0.13
N LEU A 10 0.82 -9.54 0.20
CA LEU A 10 -0.30 -8.74 0.68
C LEU A 10 -0.20 -7.32 0.11
N VAL A 11 -1.29 -6.87 -0.52
CA VAL A 11 -1.41 -5.52 -1.10
C VAL A 11 -2.72 -4.91 -0.65
N LEU A 12 -2.66 -3.69 -0.14
CA LEU A 12 -3.85 -2.91 0.19
C LEU A 12 -4.04 -1.81 -0.85
N VAL A 13 -5.08 -1.94 -1.66
CA VAL A 13 -5.45 -0.94 -2.67
C VAL A 13 -6.16 0.22 -2.00
N LEU A 14 -5.77 1.44 -2.34
CA LEU A 14 -6.33 2.66 -1.77
C LEU A 14 -7.33 3.33 -2.71
N ASP A 15 -8.32 3.98 -2.12
CA ASP A 15 -9.33 4.77 -2.84
C ASP A 15 -8.71 5.94 -3.62
N HIS A 16 -7.46 6.34 -3.34
CA HIS A 16 -6.70 7.29 -4.16
C HIS A 16 -6.74 6.95 -5.67
N ASN A 17 -6.78 5.65 -5.99
CA ASN A 17 -6.81 5.18 -7.38
C ASN A 17 -8.20 5.34 -8.03
N THR A 18 -9.26 5.45 -7.24
CA THR A 18 -10.65 5.37 -7.71
C THR A 18 -11.46 6.61 -7.36
N ARG A 19 -11.46 7.08 -6.11
CA ARG A 19 -12.31 8.16 -5.59
C ARG A 19 -11.65 8.95 -4.43
N PRO A 20 -11.36 10.25 -4.60
CA PRO A 20 -11.38 11.01 -5.85
C PRO A 20 -10.12 10.71 -6.68
N ARG A 21 -10.30 10.21 -7.91
CA ARG A 21 -9.21 10.17 -8.89
C ARG A 21 -9.05 11.55 -9.52
N VAL A 22 -7.90 12.19 -9.33
CA VAL A 22 -7.63 13.55 -9.80
C VAL A 22 -6.54 13.55 -10.87
N LYS A 23 -6.79 14.19 -12.01
CA LYS A 23 -5.81 14.32 -13.10
C LYS A 23 -4.51 14.94 -12.58
N GLY A 24 -3.37 14.33 -12.92
CA GLY A 24 -2.04 14.82 -12.54
C GLY A 24 -1.59 14.51 -11.11
N ARG A 25 -2.40 13.82 -10.28
CA ARG A 25 -2.03 13.46 -8.90
C ARG A 25 -1.51 12.04 -8.71
N GLY A 26 -1.07 11.41 -9.80
CA GLY A 26 -0.61 10.02 -9.81
C GLY A 26 -1.74 8.99 -9.67
N SER A 27 -1.37 7.72 -9.82
CA SER A 27 -2.26 6.56 -9.69
C SER A 27 -1.42 5.33 -9.34
N ALA A 28 -2.07 4.17 -9.19
CA ALA A 28 -1.41 2.92 -8.78
C ALA A 28 -0.69 3.03 -7.42
N VAL A 29 -1.32 3.71 -6.46
CA VAL A 29 -0.83 3.86 -5.09
C VAL A 29 -1.44 2.78 -4.20
N PHE A 30 -0.61 2.01 -3.51
CA PHE A 30 -1.02 0.94 -2.60
C PHE A 30 -0.10 0.87 -1.37
N ILE A 31 -0.54 0.13 -0.36
CA ILE A 31 0.34 -0.28 0.74
C ILE A 31 0.87 -1.68 0.42
N HIS A 32 2.19 -1.88 0.53
CA HIS A 32 2.85 -3.16 0.30
C HIS A 32 4.03 -3.38 1.25
N ALA A 33 4.63 -4.56 1.19
CA ALA A 33 5.82 -4.86 1.98
C ALA A 33 7.04 -4.08 1.45
N ALA A 34 7.83 -3.51 2.35
CA ALA A 34 9.02 -2.75 2.03
C ALA A 34 10.09 -3.62 1.36
N ARG A 35 10.80 -3.04 0.40
CA ARG A 35 12.01 -3.63 -0.18
C ARG A 35 13.11 -3.69 0.89
N PRO A 36 14.09 -4.61 0.78
CA PRO A 36 15.26 -4.61 1.65
C PRO A 36 15.90 -3.21 1.73
N GLY A 37 16.28 -2.79 2.93
CA GLY A 37 16.85 -1.46 3.16
C GLY A 37 15.88 -0.29 3.03
N PHE A 38 14.57 -0.52 2.91
CA PHE A 38 13.54 0.53 2.80
C PHE A 38 13.80 1.51 1.65
N ALA A 39 14.20 0.98 0.48
CA ALA A 39 14.36 1.80 -0.72
C ALA A 39 13.08 2.63 -1.01
N PRO A 40 13.21 3.90 -1.44
CA PRO A 40 12.09 4.79 -1.64
C PRO A 40 11.09 4.27 -2.68
N THR A 41 9.83 4.63 -2.51
CA THR A 41 8.74 4.33 -3.45
C THR A 41 8.44 5.54 -4.32
N GLU A 42 7.76 5.32 -5.44
CA GLU A 42 7.27 6.39 -6.32
C GLU A 42 5.90 6.96 -5.88
N GLY A 43 5.55 6.80 -4.60
CA GLY A 43 4.30 7.30 -4.01
C GLY A 43 3.50 6.26 -3.22
N CYS A 44 3.84 4.97 -3.33
CA CYS A 44 3.27 3.91 -2.50
C CYS A 44 3.72 4.01 -1.04
N ILE A 45 3.02 3.32 -0.14
CA ILE A 45 3.40 3.23 1.26
C ILE A 45 4.01 1.85 1.51
N ALA A 46 5.26 1.84 1.95
CA ALA A 46 6.01 0.62 2.25
C ALA A 46 6.06 0.39 3.77
N LEU A 47 5.60 -0.77 4.23
CA LEU A 47 5.66 -1.19 5.63
C LEU A 47 6.50 -2.47 5.78
N THR A 48 7.03 -2.73 6.98
CA THR A 48 7.55 -4.09 7.24
C THR A 48 6.43 -5.12 7.07
N PRO A 49 6.73 -6.36 6.67
CA PRO A 49 5.72 -7.42 6.59
C PRO A 49 4.92 -7.61 7.89
N ARG A 50 5.56 -7.40 9.05
CA ARG A 50 4.93 -7.47 10.37
C ARG A 50 3.90 -6.34 10.56
N GLU A 51 4.27 -5.10 10.30
CA GLU A 51 3.36 -3.96 10.46
C GLU A 51 2.23 -3.99 9.42
N LEU A 52 2.51 -4.44 8.19
CA LEU A 52 1.49 -4.61 7.16
C LEU A 52 0.42 -5.63 7.59
N ARG A 53 0.83 -6.79 8.12
CA ARG A 53 -0.10 -7.80 8.67
C ARG A 53 -0.88 -7.26 9.87
N ARG A 54 -0.23 -6.51 10.76
CA ARG A 54 -0.87 -5.88 11.92
C ARG A 54 -1.92 -4.84 11.50
N LEU A 55 -1.63 -4.04 10.47
CA LEU A 55 -2.57 -3.09 9.91
C LEU A 55 -3.76 -3.84 9.29
N ALA A 56 -3.50 -4.80 8.41
CA ALA A 56 -4.55 -5.56 7.72
C ALA A 56 -5.52 -6.25 8.69
N ALA A 57 -5.00 -6.84 9.77
CA ALA A 57 -5.82 -7.48 10.81
C ALA A 57 -6.76 -6.50 11.57
N ARG A 58 -6.51 -5.19 11.51
CA ARG A 58 -7.30 -4.16 12.21
C ARG A 58 -8.24 -3.39 11.28
N LEU A 59 -8.10 -3.53 9.97
CA LEU A 59 -8.95 -2.85 9.01
C LEU A 59 -10.37 -3.43 9.05
N LYS A 60 -11.36 -2.54 8.94
CA LYS A 60 -12.78 -2.86 8.83
C LYS A 60 -13.37 -2.06 7.67
N PRO A 61 -14.51 -2.48 7.09
CA PRO A 61 -15.22 -1.67 6.10
C PRO A 61 -15.45 -0.24 6.63
N GLY A 62 -15.17 0.76 5.80
CA GLY A 62 -15.26 2.17 6.17
C GLY A 62 -14.05 2.76 6.91
N ALA A 63 -13.00 1.97 7.18
CA ALA A 63 -11.75 2.48 7.73
C ALA A 63 -11.16 3.56 6.81
N ARG A 64 -10.72 4.68 7.40
CA ARG A 64 -10.06 5.77 6.68
C ARG A 64 -8.57 5.75 6.92
N LEU A 65 -7.80 5.70 5.85
CA LEU A 65 -6.35 5.88 5.89
C LEU A 65 -6.03 7.35 5.66
N ILE A 66 -5.22 7.94 6.54
CA ILE A 66 -4.80 9.34 6.45
C ILE A 66 -3.26 9.35 6.42
N VAL A 67 -2.71 9.91 5.35
CA VAL A 67 -1.28 10.13 5.15
C VAL A 67 -1.04 11.64 5.22
N ARG A 68 -0.08 12.07 6.03
CA ARG A 68 0.28 13.48 6.24
C ARG A 68 1.64 13.77 5.64
#